data_AF-A0A2V6WWW1-F1
#
_entry.id   AF-A0A2V6WWW1-F1
#
_cell.length_a   1.000
_cell.length_b   1.000
_cell.length_c   1.000
_cell.angle_alpha   90.00
_cell.angle_beta   90.00
_cell.angle_gamma   90.00
#
_symmetry.space_group_name_H-M   'P 1'
#
loop_
_entity.id
_entity.type
_entity.pdbx_description
1 polymer ?
#
loop_
_entity_poly.entity_id
_entity_poly.type
_entity_poly.pdbx_seq_one_letter_code
_entity_poly.pdbx_strand_id
1 'polypeptide(L)' 'APRDAVALVRERGFSRIPIYRQRETNIVGVVSVKDLLNRGASVPTLDVLKRTPYYVPETKRIDDLLREMQRNRTHMAV' A
#
# COMPACT_ATOMS: atom_id res chain seq x y z
N ALA A 1 6.52 12.29 6.37
CA ALA A 1 5.52 13.16 5.70
C ALA A 1 5.33 12.72 4.24
N PRO A 2 4.26 13.14 3.52
CA PRO A 2 4.06 12.76 2.12
C PRO A 2 5.25 13.08 1.19
N ARG A 3 6.00 14.17 1.47
CA ARG A 3 7.21 14.54 0.72
C ARG A 3 8.33 13.50 0.83
N ASP A 4 8.58 12.98 2.04
CA ASP A 4 9.61 11.96 2.26
C ASP A 4 9.27 10.65 1.53
N ALA A 5 7.97 10.31 1.51
CA ALA A 5 7.49 9.14 0.77
C ALA A 5 7.72 9.29 -0.74
N VAL A 6 7.54 10.49 -1.32
CA VAL A 6 7.82 10.76 -2.74
C VAL A 6 9.31 10.58 -3.06
N ALA A 7 10.20 11.01 -2.18
CA ALA A 7 11.64 10.82 -2.35
C ALA A 7 12.01 9.33 -2.35
N LEU A 8 11.51 8.57 -1.37
CA LEU A 8 11.74 7.13 -1.25
C LEU A 8 11.27 6.35 -2.49
N VAL A 9 10.12 6.72 -3.04
CA VAL A 9 9.59 6.14 -4.28
C VAL A 9 10.55 6.29 -5.44
N ARG A 10 11.07 7.51 -5.64
CA ARG A 10 11.95 7.82 -6.77
C ARG A 10 13.25 7.02 -6.72
N GLU A 11 13.72 6.69 -5.53
CA GLU A 11 14.92 5.90 -5.32
C GLU A 11 14.68 4.39 -5.51
N ARG A 12 13.56 3.86 -5.01
CA ARG A 12 13.37 2.40 -4.89
C ARG A 12 12.50 1.73 -5.96
N GLY A 13 11.77 2.50 -6.78
CA GLY A 13 11.03 1.97 -7.93
C GLY A 13 9.82 1.07 -7.62
N PHE A 14 9.35 1.01 -6.38
CA PHE A 14 8.16 0.22 -6.02
C PHE A 14 6.87 0.91 -6.43
N SER A 15 5.82 0.14 -6.76
CA SER A 15 4.51 0.68 -7.15
C SER A 15 3.55 0.91 -5.96
N ARG A 16 3.78 0.25 -4.84
CA ARG A 16 2.93 0.29 -3.64
C ARG A 16 3.78 0.36 -2.39
N ILE A 17 3.36 1.19 -1.44
CA ILE A 17 4.07 1.41 -0.19
C ILE A 17 3.10 1.15 0.97
N PRO A 18 3.43 0.23 1.91
CA PRO A 18 2.67 0.05 3.14
C PRO A 18 2.87 1.23 4.09
N ILE A 19 1.80 1.62 4.79
CA ILE A 19 1.83 2.60 5.88
C ILE A 19 1.73 1.84 7.19
N TYR A 20 2.72 2.05 8.05
CA TYR A 20 2.77 1.45 9.39
C TYR A 20 2.32 2.44 10.46
N ARG A 21 1.79 1.92 11.58
CA ARG A 21 1.48 2.72 12.77
C ARG A 21 2.11 2.08 14.01
N GLN A 22 2.97 2.83 14.70
CA GLN A 22 3.69 2.43 15.93
C GLN A 22 4.69 1.27 15.75
N ARG A 23 4.32 0.19 15.07
CA ARG A 23 5.13 -1.01 14.85
C ARG A 23 5.14 -1.39 13.37
N GLU A 24 6.25 -1.98 12.92
CA GLU A 24 6.42 -2.47 11.54
C GLU A 24 5.47 -3.64 11.20
N THR A 25 4.90 -4.30 12.19
CA THR A 25 3.88 -5.35 11.98
C THR A 25 2.47 -4.80 11.82
N ASN A 26 2.25 -3.51 12.12
CA ASN A 26 0.92 -2.90 12.12
C ASN A 26 0.70 -2.06 10.86
N ILE A 27 0.31 -2.73 9.77
CA ILE A 27 0.03 -2.09 8.49
C ILE A 27 -1.37 -1.48 8.51
N VAL A 28 -1.46 -0.15 8.53
CA VAL A 28 -2.75 0.56 8.59
C VAL A 28 -3.28 0.98 7.22
N GLY A 29 -2.52 0.72 6.15
CA GLY A 29 -2.92 1.04 4.78
C GLY A 29 -1.84 0.78 3.75
N VAL A 30 -2.21 0.86 2.48
CA VAL A 30 -1.29 0.81 1.34
C VAL A 30 -1.55 2.02 0.44
N VAL A 31 -0.49 2.70 0.03
CA VAL A 31 -0.55 3.82 -0.92
C VAL A 31 0.05 3.41 -2.24
N SER A 32 -0.67 3.70 -3.33
CA SER A 32 -0.15 3.60 -4.68
C SER A 32 0.79 4.75 -4.95
N VAL A 33 1.95 4.47 -5.54
CA VAL A 33 2.89 5.50 -5.98
C VAL A 33 2.26 6.48 -6.96
N LYS A 34 1.39 6.00 -7.85
CA LYS A 34 0.65 6.87 -8.77
C LYS A 34 -0.20 7.90 -8.01
N ASP A 35 -0.90 7.47 -6.96
CA ASP A 35 -1.73 8.35 -6.14
C ASP A 35 -0.85 9.33 -5.34
N LEU A 36 0.29 8.86 -4.83
CA LEU A 36 1.25 9.69 -4.11
C LEU A 36 1.90 10.76 -5.02
N LEU A 37 2.31 10.42 -6.23
CA LEU A 37 2.90 11.37 -7.18
C LEU A 37 1.88 12.41 -7.65
N ASN A 38 0.63 12.00 -7.88
CA ASN A 38 -0.42 12.88 -8.40
C ASN A 38 -1.02 13.79 -7.32
N ARG A 39 -1.15 13.30 -6.08
CA ARG A 39 -1.93 13.99 -5.03
C ARG A 39 -1.15 14.22 -3.74
N GLY A 40 0.04 13.65 -3.58
CA GLY A 40 0.83 13.69 -2.34
C GLY A 40 1.22 15.09 -1.89
N ALA A 41 1.44 16.02 -2.82
CA ALA A 41 1.75 17.42 -2.50
C ALA A 41 0.52 18.22 -2.03
N SER A 42 -0.69 17.73 -2.32
CA SER A 42 -1.96 18.43 -2.05
C SER A 42 -2.69 17.89 -0.82
N VAL A 43 -2.14 16.87 -0.15
CA VAL A 43 -2.75 16.24 1.02
C VAL A 43 -1.89 16.47 2.27
N PRO A 44 -2.51 16.70 3.44
CA PRO A 44 -1.77 16.95 4.67
C PRO A 44 -1.12 15.68 5.22
N THR A 45 -1.71 14.50 4.98
CA THR A 45 -1.23 13.23 5.52
C THR A 45 -1.38 12.09 4.50
N LEU A 46 -0.59 11.03 4.69
CA LEU A 46 -0.68 9.81 3.88
C LEU A 46 -1.95 9.01 4.17
N ASP A 47 -2.58 9.21 5.34
CA ASP A 47 -3.85 8.56 5.70
C ASP A 47 -4.99 8.92 4.73
N VAL A 48 -4.92 10.06 4.06
CA VAL A 48 -5.92 10.48 3.06
C VAL A 48 -5.79 9.70 1.74
N LEU A 49 -4.59 9.24 1.41
CA LEU A 49 -4.31 8.50 0.17
C LEU A 49 -4.32 6.98 0.38
N LYS A 50 -4.33 6.53 1.64
CA LYS A 50 -4.22 5.10 1.94
C LYS A 50 -5.49 4.36 1.54
N ARG A 51 -5.29 3.16 1.00
CA ARG A 51 -6.35 2.18 0.79
C ARG A 51 -6.26 1.13 1.89
N THR A 52 -7.39 0.56 2.28
CA THR A 52 -7.45 -0.55 3.24
C THR A 52 -6.60 -1.71 2.71
N PRO A 53 -5.67 -2.25 3.52
CA PRO A 53 -4.91 -3.42 3.11
C PRO A 53 -5.85 -4.62 2.98
N TYR A 54 -5.61 -5.46 1.99
CA TYR A 54 -6.32 -6.72 1.87
C TYR A 54 -5.57 -7.78 2.68
N TYR A 55 -6.12 -8.11 3.85
CA TYR A 55 -5.49 -9.02 4.81
C TYR A 55 -5.83 -10.47 4.52
N VAL A 56 -4.82 -11.35 4.56
CA VAL A 56 -5.00 -12.78 4.35
C VAL A 56 -4.28 -13.60 5.42
N PRO A 57 -4.88 -14.71 5.88
CA PRO A 57 -4.21 -15.59 6.83
C PRO A 57 -3.06 -16.32 6.16
N GLU A 58 -1.99 -16.58 6.91
CA GLU A 58 -0.80 -17.31 6.45
C GLU A 58 -1.13 -18.72 5.95
N THR A 59 -2.20 -19.33 6.46
CA THR A 59 -2.68 -20.66 6.06
C THR A 59 -3.39 -20.68 4.70
N LYS A 60 -3.65 -19.53 4.08
CA LYS A 60 -4.35 -19.44 2.79
C LYS A 60 -3.49 -19.97 1.66
N ARG A 61 -4.05 -20.86 0.84
CA ARG A 61 -3.34 -21.41 -0.33
C ARG A 61 -3.10 -20.32 -1.37
N ILE A 62 -1.91 -20.34 -1.99
CA ILE A 62 -1.44 -19.31 -2.92
C ILE A 62 -2.31 -19.23 -4.18
N ASP A 63 -2.81 -20.36 -4.68
CA ASP A 63 -3.69 -20.42 -5.85
C ASP A 63 -5.07 -19.82 -5.56
N ASP A 64 -5.61 -20.05 -4.37
CA ASP A 64 -6.87 -19.42 -3.94
C ASP A 64 -6.69 -17.91 -3.74
N LEU A 65 -5.57 -17.49 -3.14
CA LEU A 65 -5.20 -16.08 -3.01
C LEU A 65 -5.09 -15.40 -4.38
N LEU A 66 -4.39 -16.01 -5.33
CA LEU A 66 -4.21 -15.44 -6.66
C LEU A 66 -5.54 -15.23 -7.39
N ARG A 67 -6.44 -16.23 -7.35
CA ARG A 67 -7.77 -16.12 -7.96
C ARG A 67 -8.58 -14.98 -7.33
N GLU A 68 -8.52 -14.84 -6.01
CA GLU A 68 -9.23 -13.78 -5.33
C GLU A 68 -8.64 -12.39 -5.64
N MET A 69 -7.31 -12.26 -5.65
CA MET A 69 -6.62 -11.02 -6.03
C MET A 69 -6.96 -10.59 -7.46
N GLN A 70 -7.02 -11.54 -8.41
CA GLN A 70 -7.44 -11.29 -9.78
C GLN A 70 -8.90 -10.81 -9.86
N ARG A 71 -9.82 -11.47 -9.14
CA ARG A 71 -11.25 -11.08 -9.09
C ARG A 71 -11.45 -9.69 -8.49
N ASN A 72 -10.77 -9.41 -7.38
CA ASN A 72 -10.88 -8.14 -6.65
C ASN A 72 -10.04 -7.02 -7.27
N ARG A 73 -9.27 -7.31 -8.34
CA ARG A 73 -8.31 -6.39 -8.96
C ARG A 73 -7.34 -5.77 -7.94
N THR A 74 -6.98 -6.58 -6.95
CA THR A 74 -6.04 -6.22 -5.90
C THR A 74 -4.67 -6.80 -6.23
N HIS A 75 -3.65 -5.99 -6.07
CA HIS A 75 -2.28 -6.33 -6.47
C HIS A 75 -1.32 -6.48 -5.28
N MET A 76 -1.82 -6.31 -4.05
CA MET A 76 -1.06 -6.49 -2.83
C MET A 76 -2.02 -7.02 -1.75
N ALA A 77 -1.64 -8.13 -1.14
CA ALA A 77 -2.24 -8.67 0.06
C ALA A 77 -1.19 -8.61 1.19
N VAL A 78 -1.67 -8.51 2.43
CA VAL A 78 -0.84 -8.48 3.64
C VAL A 78 -1.17 -9.67 4.50
#